data_AF-A0ABD7G2N0-F1
#
_entry.id   AF-A0ABD7G2N0-F1
#
_cell.length_a   1.000
_cell.length_b   1.000
_cell.length_c   1.000
_cell.angle_alpha   90.00
_cell.angle_beta   90.00
_cell.angle_gamma   90.00
#
_symmetry.space_group_name_H-M   'P 1'
#
loop_
_entity.id
_entity.type
_entity.pdbx_description
1 polymer ?
#
loop_
_entity_poly.entity_id
_entity_poly.type
_entity_poly.pdbx_seq_one_letter_code
_entity_poly.pdbx_strand_id
1 'polypeptide(L)'
;MGADGKAGPSGYALQYEKRDGGTYPRWSAWANNGVVASWWWLNDGDETTTSTPATARLHRTSYLERDNGIAAAQAIRQADVVYERTVHAQPQIVTEHPVVGVASNIELNLAATGTDSYPTWSGKVALTELKTRGVNTGSWHANNGYGTELLGNVESTRNGDKVTITMELLAAGCTLTGEGISSGHTRFDRLQFTGFERCRFDSAKGADWTAVDYHHNAALAKAKESALGYVATFKSDHGTRLLVVGFPELDGLVWLVNPR
;
A
#
# COMPACT_ATOMS: atom_id res chain seq x y z
N MET A 1 -11.95 10.48 7.98
CA MET A 1 -12.76 11.16 9.01
C MET A 1 -14.17 11.39 8.49
N GLY A 2 -15.18 11.20 9.33
CA GLY A 2 -16.55 11.58 9.00
C GLY A 2 -16.64 13.07 8.67
N ALA A 3 -17.65 13.46 7.91
CA ALA A 3 -17.99 14.85 7.62
C ALA A 3 -18.33 15.64 8.90
N ASP A 4 -18.65 14.92 9.98
CA ASP A 4 -18.87 15.39 11.35
C ASP A 4 -17.59 15.38 12.22
N GLY A 5 -16.42 15.12 11.64
CA GLY A 5 -15.14 15.10 12.35
C GLY A 5 -14.85 13.83 13.17
N LYS A 6 -15.72 12.81 13.13
CA LYS A 6 -15.49 11.54 13.86
C LYS A 6 -14.47 10.63 13.17
N ALA A 7 -13.82 9.78 13.97
CA ALA A 7 -12.89 8.77 13.47
C ALA A 7 -13.62 7.81 12.52
N GLY A 8 -13.15 7.73 11.28
CA GLY A 8 -13.63 6.77 10.27
C GLY A 8 -12.83 5.47 10.32
N PRO A 9 -12.92 4.61 9.29
CA PRO A 9 -12.11 3.40 9.23
C PRO A 9 -10.62 3.73 9.27
N SER A 10 -9.87 2.89 9.99
CA SER A 10 -8.43 3.00 10.12
C SER A 10 -7.76 2.33 8.93
N GLY A 11 -6.58 2.81 8.57
CA GLY A 11 -5.84 2.35 7.43
C GLY A 11 -4.39 2.80 7.53
N TYR A 12 -3.66 2.63 6.45
CA TYR A 12 -2.25 2.99 6.40
C TYR A 12 -1.96 3.71 5.08
N ALA A 13 -0.85 4.43 5.06
CA ALA A 13 -0.34 5.06 3.86
C ALA A 13 1.18 4.91 3.79
N LEU A 14 1.69 4.73 2.58
CA LEU A 14 3.12 4.73 2.27
C LEU A 14 3.44 5.98 1.44
N GLN A 15 4.41 6.74 1.94
CA GLN A 15 5.12 7.76 1.18
C GLN A 15 6.38 7.12 0.61
N TYR A 16 6.45 6.99 -0.70
CA TYR A 16 7.66 6.50 -1.36
C TYR A 16 8.58 7.66 -1.72
N GLU A 17 9.82 7.33 -2.06
CA GLU A 17 10.72 8.30 -2.66
C GLU A 17 10.16 8.79 -4.00
N LYS A 18 10.47 10.05 -4.32
CA LYS A 18 10.23 10.60 -5.65
C LYS A 18 10.98 9.79 -6.70
N ARG A 19 10.42 9.71 -7.90
CA ARG A 19 11.12 9.10 -9.03
C ARG A 19 12.34 9.96 -9.41
N ASP A 20 13.36 9.36 -10.00
CA ASP A 20 14.45 10.12 -10.62
C ASP A 20 13.86 11.09 -11.66
N GLY A 21 14.20 12.38 -11.55
CA GLY A 21 13.61 13.44 -12.37
C GLY A 21 12.22 13.91 -11.95
N GLY A 22 11.58 13.26 -10.98
CA GLY A 22 10.30 13.65 -10.41
C GLY A 22 10.41 14.80 -9.41
N THR A 23 9.31 15.54 -9.25
CA THR A 23 9.21 16.66 -8.31
C THR A 23 8.65 16.22 -6.96
N TYR A 24 7.73 15.24 -6.96
CA TYR A 24 6.95 14.88 -5.80
C TYR A 24 7.15 13.41 -5.38
N PRO A 25 6.96 13.10 -4.09
CA PRO A 25 6.92 11.72 -3.63
C PRO A 25 5.65 11.03 -4.11
N ARG A 26 5.79 9.75 -4.43
CA ARG A 26 4.65 8.88 -4.76
C ARG A 26 3.97 8.42 -3.49
N TRP A 27 2.67 8.14 -3.58
CA TRP A 27 1.87 7.73 -2.43
C TRP A 27 0.98 6.54 -2.75
N SER A 28 0.79 5.70 -1.74
CA SER A 28 -0.31 4.75 -1.70
C SER A 28 -0.97 4.80 -0.34
N ALA A 29 -2.28 4.61 -0.29
CA ALA A 29 -3.05 4.53 0.94
C ALA A 29 -4.09 3.43 0.79
N TRP A 30 -4.43 2.77 1.89
CA TRP A 30 -5.49 1.77 1.89
C TRP A 30 -6.25 1.82 3.20
N ALA A 31 -7.53 1.45 3.11
CA ALA A 31 -8.43 1.35 4.24
C ALA A 31 -9.34 0.14 4.05
N ASN A 32 -9.66 -0.53 5.14
CA ASN A 32 -10.68 -1.57 5.18
C ASN A 32 -11.56 -1.36 6.43
N ASN A 33 -12.88 -1.41 6.26
CA ASN A 33 -13.84 -1.30 7.36
C ASN A 33 -14.64 -2.59 7.62
N GLY A 34 -14.24 -3.71 7.01
CA GLY A 34 -14.92 -5.02 7.06
C GLY A 34 -16.12 -5.14 6.11
N VAL A 35 -16.43 -4.10 5.35
CA VAL A 35 -17.49 -4.08 4.33
C VAL A 35 -16.92 -3.64 2.98
N VAL A 36 -15.96 -2.71 2.99
CA VAL A 36 -15.30 -2.18 1.81
C VAL A 36 -13.81 -2.03 2.09
N ALA A 37 -13.01 -2.65 1.23
CA ALA A 37 -11.57 -2.42 1.14
C ALA A 37 -11.25 -1.52 -0.05
N SER A 38 -10.48 -0.46 0.18
CA SER A 38 -10.10 0.51 -0.85
C SER A 38 -8.62 0.80 -0.84
N TRP A 39 -8.06 0.98 -2.03
CA TRP A 39 -6.69 1.39 -2.29
C TRP A 39 -6.71 2.67 -3.11
N TRP A 40 -5.88 3.62 -2.73
CA TRP A 40 -5.60 4.84 -3.47
C TRP A 40 -4.12 4.92 -3.76
N TRP A 41 -3.77 5.41 -4.94
CA TRP A 41 -2.38 5.72 -5.24
C TRP A 41 -2.29 6.93 -6.16
N LEU A 42 -1.19 7.67 -5.99
CA LEU A 42 -0.81 8.77 -6.84
C LEU A 42 0.34 8.32 -7.72
N ASN A 43 0.07 8.26 -9.01
CA ASN A 43 1.13 8.29 -10.00
C ASN A 43 1.39 9.76 -10.32
N ASP A 44 2.67 10.15 -10.31
CA ASP A 44 3.07 11.40 -10.96
C ASP A 44 2.46 11.37 -12.37
N GLY A 45 1.81 12.46 -12.79
CA GLY A 45 1.30 12.58 -14.15
C GLY A 45 2.45 12.29 -15.13
N ASP A 46 2.11 11.83 -16.35
CA ASP A 46 3.07 11.46 -17.40
C ASP A 46 4.37 12.26 -17.31
N GLU A 47 5.50 11.55 -17.46
CA GLU A 47 6.94 11.86 -17.25
C GLU A 47 7.47 13.22 -17.77
N THR A 48 6.59 14.10 -18.25
CA THR A 48 6.83 15.38 -18.90
C THR A 48 6.12 16.56 -18.24
N THR A 49 5.32 16.35 -17.20
CA THR A 49 4.52 17.42 -16.57
C THR A 49 5.38 18.36 -15.71
N THR A 50 6.05 19.30 -16.38
CA THR A 50 6.60 20.55 -15.81
C THR A 50 5.52 21.61 -15.60
N SER A 51 4.24 21.21 -15.67
CA SER A 51 3.10 22.11 -15.53
C SER A 51 3.11 22.76 -14.15
N THR A 52 2.79 24.05 -14.12
CA THR A 52 2.58 24.80 -12.89
C THR A 52 1.11 25.22 -12.83
N PRO A 53 0.30 24.70 -11.89
CA PRO A 53 0.68 23.75 -10.83
C PRO A 53 0.85 22.32 -11.35
N ALA A 54 1.54 21.48 -10.58
CA ALA A 54 1.85 20.12 -10.99
C ALA A 54 0.60 19.23 -10.97
N THR A 55 0.41 18.49 -12.05
CA THR A 55 -0.71 17.58 -12.22
C THR A 55 -0.29 16.15 -11.91
N ALA A 56 -1.13 15.42 -11.19
CA ALA A 56 -0.97 13.99 -10.90
C ALA A 56 -2.25 13.24 -11.25
N ARG A 57 -2.16 11.91 -11.34
CA ARG A 57 -3.35 11.06 -11.49
C ARG A 57 -3.61 10.31 -10.19
N LEU A 58 -4.75 10.60 -9.58
CA LEU A 58 -5.23 9.89 -8.41
C LEU A 58 -6.11 8.74 -8.86
N HIS A 59 -5.74 7.54 -8.42
CA HIS A 59 -6.50 6.33 -8.66
C HIS A 59 -7.14 5.82 -7.38
N ARG A 60 -8.28 5.12 -7.53
CA ARG A 60 -8.92 4.37 -6.47
C ARG A 60 -9.46 3.05 -6.99
N THR A 61 -9.09 1.96 -6.35
CA THR A 61 -9.76 0.66 -6.50
C THR A 61 -10.48 0.34 -5.20
N SER A 62 -11.72 -0.14 -5.28
CA SER A 62 -12.50 -0.51 -4.10
C SER A 62 -13.20 -1.83 -4.34
N TYR A 63 -13.26 -2.67 -3.32
CA TYR A 63 -13.96 -3.93 -3.33
C TYR A 63 -15.00 -3.95 -2.21
N LEU A 64 -16.22 -4.34 -2.56
CA LEU A 64 -17.22 -4.72 -1.56
C LEU A 64 -16.87 -6.12 -1.05
N GLU A 65 -16.90 -6.31 0.26
CA GLU A 65 -16.65 -7.58 0.93
C GLU A 65 -17.98 -8.23 1.35
N ARG A 66 -18.08 -9.55 1.25
CA ARG A 66 -19.13 -10.35 1.91
C ARG A 66 -18.81 -10.49 3.39
N ASP A 67 -19.75 -11.04 4.17
CA ASP A 67 -19.60 -11.24 5.63
C ASP A 67 -18.33 -12.01 6.06
N ASN A 68 -17.69 -12.74 5.15
CA ASN A 68 -16.45 -13.48 5.37
C ASN A 68 -15.21 -12.84 4.72
N GLY A 69 -15.27 -11.58 4.30
CA GLY A 69 -14.16 -10.85 3.67
C GLY A 69 -13.94 -11.16 2.20
N ILE A 70 -14.69 -12.12 1.62
CA ILE A 70 -14.59 -12.48 0.21
C ILE A 70 -15.04 -11.30 -0.65
N ALA A 71 -14.29 -11.01 -1.71
CA ALA A 71 -14.65 -9.97 -2.65
C ALA A 71 -15.98 -10.28 -3.37
N ALA A 72 -16.89 -9.31 -3.36
CA ALA A 72 -18.21 -9.41 -4.00
C ALA A 72 -18.31 -8.57 -5.29
N ALA A 73 -17.76 -7.36 -5.29
CA ALA A 73 -17.83 -6.44 -6.41
C ALA A 73 -16.63 -5.49 -6.41
N GLN A 74 -16.21 -5.02 -7.59
CA GLN A 74 -15.10 -4.09 -7.76
C GLN A 74 -15.58 -2.76 -8.37
N ALA A 75 -15.04 -1.65 -7.88
CA ALA A 75 -15.18 -0.34 -8.47
C ALA A 75 -13.80 0.31 -8.66
N ILE A 76 -13.50 0.76 -9.87
CA ILE A 76 -12.27 1.48 -10.21
C ILE A 76 -12.64 2.91 -10.59
N ARG A 77 -11.93 3.89 -10.03
CA ARG A 77 -12.09 5.30 -10.34
C ARG A 77 -10.73 5.97 -10.51
N GLN A 78 -10.67 7.01 -11.33
CA GLN A 78 -9.48 7.81 -11.56
C GLN A 78 -9.86 9.27 -11.79
N ALA A 79 -8.99 10.18 -11.38
CA ALA A 79 -9.13 11.61 -11.62
C ALA A 79 -7.76 12.26 -11.82
N ASP A 80 -7.66 13.18 -12.77
CA ASP A 80 -6.53 14.09 -12.85
C ASP A 80 -6.69 15.17 -11.76
N VAL A 81 -5.64 15.38 -10.98
CA VAL A 81 -5.65 16.24 -9.79
C VAL A 81 -4.44 17.15 -9.77
N VAL A 82 -4.51 18.22 -8.97
CA VAL A 82 -3.33 19.03 -8.63
C VAL A 82 -2.68 18.41 -7.40
N TYR A 83 -1.38 18.11 -7.46
CA TYR A 83 -0.69 17.38 -6.40
C TYR A 83 -0.79 18.11 -5.06
N GLU A 84 -0.51 19.41 -5.03
CA GLU A 84 -0.48 20.25 -3.83
C GLU A 84 -1.89 20.45 -3.22
N ARG A 85 -2.95 20.17 -3.99
CA ARG A 85 -4.34 20.16 -3.50
C ARG A 85 -4.78 18.78 -3.02
N THR A 86 -3.97 17.76 -3.27
CA THR A 86 -4.21 16.36 -2.91
C THR A 86 -3.39 15.98 -1.68
N VAL A 87 -2.11 16.38 -1.63
CA VAL A 87 -1.21 16.15 -0.49
C VAL A 87 -0.95 17.48 0.20
N HIS A 88 -1.54 17.67 1.37
CA HIS A 88 -1.47 18.90 2.15
C HIS A 88 -0.42 18.72 3.26
N ALA A 89 0.70 19.43 3.17
CA ALA A 89 1.76 19.41 4.19
C ALA A 89 1.38 20.13 5.50
N GLN A 90 0.22 20.79 5.54
CA GLN A 90 -0.42 21.26 6.75
C GLN A 90 -1.89 20.84 6.65
N PRO A 91 -2.37 19.95 7.53
CA PRO A 91 -3.76 19.52 7.51
C PRO A 91 -4.71 20.70 7.61
N GLN A 92 -5.77 20.67 6.79
CA GLN A 92 -6.83 21.68 6.82
C GLN A 92 -8.03 21.22 7.66
N ILE A 93 -8.02 19.96 8.10
CA ILE A 93 -9.04 19.42 8.99
C ILE A 93 -8.78 19.90 10.42
N VAL A 94 -9.68 20.75 10.92
CA VAL A 94 -9.76 21.11 12.33
C VAL A 94 -10.62 20.05 13.01
N THR A 95 -10.02 19.15 13.79
CA THR A 95 -10.81 18.23 14.63
C THR A 95 -11.18 18.96 15.93
N GLU A 96 -12.49 19.01 16.28
CA GLU A 96 -12.98 19.62 17.54
C GLU A 96 -12.37 18.94 18.77
N HIS A 97 -11.93 17.70 18.62
CA HIS A 97 -11.06 17.00 19.55
C HIS A 97 -9.78 16.64 18.79
N PRO A 98 -8.66 17.37 18.96
CA PRO A 98 -7.38 16.81 18.59
C PRO A 98 -7.28 15.48 19.33
N VAL A 99 -7.11 14.38 18.60
CA VAL A 99 -6.74 13.12 19.24
C VAL A 99 -5.45 13.45 19.98
N VAL A 100 -5.53 13.46 21.31
CA VAL A 100 -4.46 13.98 22.19
C VAL A 100 -3.15 13.29 21.81
N GLY A 101 -2.19 14.06 21.30
CA GLY A 101 -0.85 13.58 20.93
C GLY A 101 -0.60 13.35 19.44
N VAL A 102 -1.58 13.56 18.55
CA VAL A 102 -1.38 13.37 17.09
C VAL A 102 -1.04 14.71 16.42
N ALA A 103 0.25 15.00 16.28
CA ALA A 103 0.69 15.96 15.27
C ALA A 103 0.60 15.28 13.89
N SER A 104 -0.58 15.33 13.27
CA SER A 104 -0.64 15.01 11.85
C SER A 104 0.01 16.16 11.09
N ASN A 105 1.08 15.87 10.35
CA ASN A 105 1.74 16.85 9.48
C ASN A 105 1.24 16.77 8.03
N ILE A 106 0.40 15.78 7.69
CA ILE A 106 -0.01 15.54 6.30
C ILE A 106 -1.48 15.14 6.24
N GLU A 107 -2.23 15.79 5.35
CA GLU A 107 -3.58 15.40 4.94
C GLU A 107 -3.59 14.94 3.48
N LEU A 108 -4.29 13.85 3.20
CA LEU A 108 -4.61 13.41 1.84
C LEU A 108 -6.07 13.76 1.52
N ASN A 109 -6.29 14.48 0.42
CA ASN A 109 -7.61 14.78 -0.12
C ASN A 109 -7.91 13.86 -1.31
N LEU A 110 -8.62 12.76 -1.04
CA LEU A 110 -8.92 11.69 -1.98
C LEU A 110 -10.31 11.83 -2.64
N ALA A 111 -11.03 12.90 -2.32
CA ALA A 111 -12.43 13.11 -2.70
C ALA A 111 -12.67 13.12 -4.23
N ALA A 112 -11.66 13.46 -5.03
CA ALA A 112 -11.75 13.45 -6.50
C ALA A 112 -12.06 12.07 -7.08
N THR A 113 -11.73 11.00 -6.34
CA THR A 113 -12.11 9.62 -6.70
C THR A 113 -13.45 9.18 -6.11
N GLY A 114 -14.29 10.12 -5.68
CA GLY A 114 -15.59 9.87 -5.05
C GLY A 114 -15.48 9.36 -3.60
N THR A 115 -16.60 9.42 -2.88
CA THR A 115 -16.68 9.06 -1.45
C THR A 115 -17.73 8.00 -1.14
N ASP A 116 -18.53 7.60 -2.13
CA ASP A 116 -19.70 6.71 -1.99
C ASP A 116 -19.41 5.38 -1.27
N SER A 117 -18.16 4.92 -1.36
CA SER A 117 -17.67 3.68 -0.74
C SER A 117 -17.63 3.73 0.79
N TYR A 118 -17.61 4.92 1.39
CA TYR A 118 -17.58 5.13 2.83
C TYR A 118 -18.63 6.17 3.20
N PRO A 119 -19.82 5.76 3.67
CA PRO A 119 -20.87 6.68 4.06
C PRO A 119 -20.33 7.74 5.03
N THR A 120 -20.72 9.00 4.83
CA THR A 120 -20.30 10.15 5.63
C THR A 120 -18.80 10.51 5.57
N TRP A 121 -17.95 9.79 4.85
CA TRP A 121 -16.54 10.17 4.70
C TRP A 121 -16.39 11.37 3.76
N SER A 122 -15.62 12.37 4.16
CA SER A 122 -15.39 13.59 3.37
C SER A 122 -14.41 13.39 2.20
N GLY A 123 -13.83 12.20 2.04
CA GLY A 123 -12.72 11.96 1.12
C GLY A 123 -11.36 12.39 1.67
N LYS A 124 -11.31 12.99 2.86
CA LYS A 124 -10.06 13.45 3.47
C LYS A 124 -9.53 12.51 4.56
N VAL A 125 -8.22 12.39 4.63
CA VAL A 125 -7.49 11.52 5.57
C VAL A 125 -6.37 12.30 6.23
N ALA A 126 -6.33 12.34 7.56
CA ALA A 126 -5.18 12.83 8.30
C ALA A 126 -4.21 11.67 8.56
N LEU A 127 -2.92 11.90 8.36
CA LEU A 127 -1.88 10.88 8.52
C LEU A 127 -1.09 11.10 9.81
N THR A 128 -0.79 10.01 10.50
CA THR A 128 0.15 10.00 11.63
C THR A 128 1.39 9.25 11.21
N GLU A 129 2.57 9.82 11.43
CA GLU A 129 3.82 9.16 11.07
C GLU A 129 4.09 7.97 12.00
N LEU A 130 4.37 6.81 11.40
CA LEU A 130 4.82 5.62 12.11
C LEU A 130 6.34 5.51 12.02
N LYS A 131 6.99 5.21 13.15
CA LYS A 131 8.44 4.97 13.18
C LYS A 131 8.76 3.60 12.59
N THR A 132 9.43 3.61 11.45
CA THR A 132 9.91 2.40 10.77
C THR A 132 11.33 2.03 11.19
N ARG A 133 11.72 0.79 10.89
CA ARG A 133 13.09 0.26 11.01
C ARG A 133 13.40 -0.59 9.79
N GLY A 134 14.69 -0.66 9.42
CA GLY A 134 15.18 -1.58 8.41
C GLY A 134 14.81 -3.04 8.73
N VAL A 135 14.68 -3.86 7.68
CA VAL A 135 14.28 -5.26 7.83
C VAL A 135 15.47 -6.10 8.27
N ASN A 136 15.31 -6.90 9.32
CA ASN A 136 16.30 -7.88 9.79
C ASN A 136 15.90 -9.28 9.37
N THR A 137 16.84 -10.23 9.43
CA THR A 137 16.56 -11.65 9.17
C THR A 137 15.40 -12.17 10.04
N GLY A 138 14.47 -12.88 9.41
CA GLY A 138 13.30 -13.45 10.07
C GLY A 138 12.25 -13.97 9.10
N SER A 139 11.33 -14.74 9.66
CA SER A 139 10.21 -15.36 8.97
C SER A 139 8.91 -14.62 9.23
N TRP A 140 8.12 -14.51 8.18
CA TRP A 140 6.90 -13.72 8.12
C TRP A 140 5.83 -14.53 7.38
N HIS A 141 4.57 -14.29 7.77
CA HIS A 141 3.39 -15.01 7.29
C HIS A 141 3.34 -16.48 7.72
N ALA A 142 2.28 -16.85 8.42
CA ALA A 142 1.95 -18.24 8.65
C ALA A 142 1.16 -18.77 7.44
N ASN A 143 1.82 -19.55 6.59
CA ASN A 143 1.18 -20.25 5.47
C ASN A 143 0.35 -21.43 5.99
N ASN A 144 -0.89 -21.60 5.52
CA ASN A 144 -1.74 -22.75 5.88
C ASN A 144 -1.47 -23.99 5.02
N GLY A 145 -0.62 -23.86 4.00
CA GLY A 145 -0.14 -24.93 3.12
C GLY A 145 -1.00 -25.13 1.86
N TYR A 146 -2.00 -24.29 1.63
CA TYR A 146 -2.91 -24.44 0.49
C TYR A 146 -2.36 -23.74 -0.75
N GLY A 147 -2.21 -24.49 -1.84
CA GLY A 147 -1.74 -23.95 -3.13
C GLY A 147 -2.66 -22.91 -3.78
N THR A 148 -3.87 -22.71 -3.24
CA THR A 148 -4.84 -21.72 -3.69
C THR A 148 -4.70 -20.36 -2.98
N GLU A 149 -3.90 -20.27 -1.91
CA GLU A 149 -3.63 -19.00 -1.23
C GLU A 149 -2.79 -18.09 -2.14
N LEU A 150 -3.00 -16.77 -2.05
CA LEU A 150 -2.20 -15.85 -2.85
C LEU A 150 -0.76 -15.77 -2.33
N LEU A 151 -0.58 -15.60 -1.01
CA LEU A 151 0.71 -15.43 -0.36
C LEU A 151 1.04 -16.64 0.51
N GLY A 152 2.22 -17.22 0.29
CA GLY A 152 2.80 -18.30 1.10
C GLY A 152 3.80 -17.77 2.12
N ASN A 153 4.93 -18.46 2.30
CA ASN A 153 5.95 -17.98 3.23
C ASN A 153 6.58 -16.68 2.74
N VAL A 154 6.88 -15.79 3.67
CA VAL A 154 7.67 -14.58 3.42
C VAL A 154 8.89 -14.62 4.32
N GLU A 155 10.07 -14.65 3.71
CA GLU A 155 11.33 -14.70 4.45
C GLU A 155 12.14 -13.44 4.16
N SER A 156 12.88 -13.01 5.18
CA SER A 156 13.80 -11.90 5.08
C SER A 156 15.17 -12.35 5.55
N THR A 157 16.22 -11.89 4.87
CA THR A 157 17.61 -12.13 5.24
C THR A 157 18.37 -10.82 5.16
N ARG A 158 19.12 -10.50 6.21
CA ARG A 158 20.10 -9.41 6.21
C ARG A 158 21.50 -9.98 6.45
N ASN A 159 22.42 -9.69 5.54
CA ASN A 159 23.84 -10.00 5.66
C ASN A 159 24.66 -8.73 5.43
N GLY A 160 25.08 -8.09 6.53
CA GLY A 160 25.62 -6.73 6.49
C GLY A 160 24.59 -5.76 5.89
N ASP A 161 25.00 -5.03 4.84
CA ASP A 161 24.12 -4.10 4.13
C ASP A 161 23.26 -4.79 3.07
N LYS A 162 23.51 -6.06 2.74
CA LYS A 162 22.66 -6.78 1.78
C LYS A 162 21.37 -7.22 2.46
N VAL A 163 20.24 -6.85 1.86
CA VAL A 163 18.89 -7.24 2.28
C VAL A 163 18.23 -8.04 1.17
N THR A 164 17.64 -9.17 1.52
CA THR A 164 16.86 -10.02 0.63
C THR A 164 15.50 -10.32 1.26
N ILE A 165 14.44 -10.22 0.46
CA ILE A 165 13.09 -10.67 0.80
C ILE A 165 12.65 -11.71 -0.23
N THR A 166 12.15 -12.85 0.21
CA THR A 166 11.50 -13.83 -0.66
C THR A 166 10.04 -13.94 -0.30
N MET A 167 9.16 -13.93 -1.30
CA MET A 167 7.72 -14.05 -1.13
C MET A 167 7.19 -15.16 -2.01
N GLU A 168 6.66 -16.22 -1.41
CA GLU A 168 5.99 -17.28 -2.15
C GLU A 168 4.61 -16.81 -2.60
N LEU A 169 4.31 -16.94 -3.88
CA LEU A 169 2.98 -16.67 -4.44
C LEU A 169 2.37 -17.98 -4.91
N LEU A 170 1.64 -18.65 -4.01
CA LEU A 170 1.29 -20.06 -4.18
C LEU A 170 0.34 -20.27 -5.37
N ALA A 171 -0.74 -19.50 -5.45
CA ALA A 171 -1.66 -19.57 -6.58
C ALA A 171 -1.02 -19.18 -7.93
N ALA A 172 -0.04 -18.28 -7.90
CA ALA A 172 0.73 -17.90 -9.08
C ALA A 172 1.82 -18.92 -9.43
N GLY A 173 2.14 -19.85 -8.52
CA GLY A 173 3.12 -20.93 -8.72
C GLY A 173 4.56 -20.46 -8.78
N CYS A 174 4.89 -19.35 -8.11
CA CYS A 174 6.22 -18.73 -8.20
C CYS A 174 6.70 -18.18 -6.86
N THR A 175 7.95 -17.72 -6.82
CA THR A 175 8.52 -16.98 -5.69
C THR A 175 9.11 -15.67 -6.22
N LEU A 176 8.73 -14.55 -5.63
CA LEU A 176 9.36 -13.27 -5.89
C LEU A 176 10.57 -13.11 -4.97
N THR A 177 11.67 -12.58 -5.51
CA THR A 177 12.87 -12.27 -4.74
C THR A 177 13.23 -10.81 -4.90
N GLY A 178 13.15 -10.06 -3.80
CA GLY A 178 13.59 -8.68 -3.69
C GLY A 178 14.99 -8.59 -3.12
N GLU A 179 15.92 -7.94 -3.82
CA GLU A 179 17.28 -7.72 -3.35
C GLU A 179 17.65 -6.23 -3.36
N GLY A 180 18.45 -5.80 -2.37
CA GLY A 180 18.97 -4.44 -2.32
C GLY A 180 20.10 -4.27 -1.32
N ILE A 181 20.74 -3.11 -1.38
CA ILE A 181 21.77 -2.69 -0.44
C ILE A 181 21.19 -1.56 0.40
N SER A 182 21.19 -1.74 1.72
CA SER A 182 20.71 -0.74 2.67
C SER A 182 21.51 -0.82 3.97
N SER A 183 21.96 0.34 4.42
CA SER A 183 22.58 0.52 5.74
C SER A 183 21.59 0.36 6.90
N GLY A 184 20.28 0.21 6.62
CA GLY A 184 19.23 0.12 7.63
C GLY A 184 18.92 1.43 8.34
N HIS A 185 19.53 2.53 7.90
CA HIS A 185 19.31 3.90 8.42
C HIS A 185 18.25 4.69 7.65
N THR A 186 17.76 4.16 6.53
CA THR A 186 16.67 4.76 5.75
C THR A 186 15.31 4.40 6.36
N ARG A 187 14.28 5.18 6.02
CA ARG A 187 12.89 4.88 6.43
C ARG A 187 12.38 3.57 5.81
N PHE A 188 12.85 3.24 4.61
CA PHE A 188 12.55 2.01 3.89
C PHE A 188 13.83 1.49 3.23
N ASP A 189 13.99 0.16 3.19
CA ASP A 189 14.99 -0.50 2.37
C ASP A 189 14.44 -0.61 0.94
N ARG A 190 15.20 -0.12 -0.05
CA ARG A 190 14.83 -0.16 -1.47
C ARG A 190 15.31 -1.47 -2.09
N LEU A 191 14.40 -2.25 -2.68
CA LEU A 191 14.69 -3.54 -3.29
C LEU A 191 14.26 -3.60 -4.76
N GLN A 192 14.99 -4.36 -5.57
CA GLN A 192 14.56 -4.78 -6.90
C GLN A 192 13.99 -6.20 -6.81
N PHE A 193 12.73 -6.36 -7.19
CA PHE A 193 12.03 -7.64 -7.17
C PHE A 193 12.08 -8.33 -8.53
N THR A 194 12.40 -9.61 -8.51
CA THR A 194 12.53 -10.50 -9.67
C THR A 194 11.67 -11.76 -9.47
N GLY A 195 11.49 -12.52 -10.55
CA GLY A 195 10.70 -13.76 -10.57
C GLY A 195 9.30 -13.59 -11.15
N PHE A 196 8.90 -12.39 -11.57
CA PHE A 196 7.56 -12.09 -12.09
C PHE A 196 7.26 -12.87 -13.37
N GLU A 197 8.25 -13.05 -14.25
CA GLU A 197 8.09 -13.81 -15.50
C GLU A 197 7.71 -15.28 -15.29
N ARG A 198 7.97 -15.84 -14.10
CA ARG A 198 7.63 -17.22 -13.74
C ARG A 198 6.22 -17.33 -13.14
N CYS A 199 5.60 -16.21 -12.81
CA CYS A 199 4.32 -16.15 -12.13
C CYS A 199 3.15 -16.20 -13.10
N ARG A 200 2.09 -16.93 -12.74
CA ARG A 200 0.84 -16.99 -13.50
C ARG A 200 -0.32 -16.47 -12.66
N PHE A 201 -0.49 -15.16 -12.70
CA PHE A 201 -1.59 -14.47 -12.03
C PHE A 201 -2.91 -14.75 -12.73
N ASP A 202 -3.80 -15.44 -12.03
CA ASP A 202 -5.11 -15.84 -12.53
C ASP A 202 -6.12 -15.78 -11.39
N SER A 203 -7.08 -14.85 -11.51
CA SER A 203 -8.12 -14.66 -10.51
C SER A 203 -9.07 -15.86 -10.37
N ALA A 204 -9.14 -16.74 -11.37
CA ALA A 204 -9.96 -17.95 -11.31
C ALA A 204 -9.39 -19.03 -10.37
N LYS A 205 -8.11 -18.93 -10.00
CA LYS A 205 -7.47 -19.84 -9.03
C LYS A 205 -7.77 -19.50 -7.59
N GLY A 206 -8.28 -18.29 -7.34
CA GLY A 206 -8.64 -17.82 -6.02
C GLY A 206 -9.97 -18.36 -5.56
N ALA A 207 -9.96 -19.50 -4.87
CA ALA A 207 -11.10 -19.95 -4.09
C ALA A 207 -11.19 -19.09 -2.82
N ASP A 208 -12.34 -18.43 -2.61
CA ASP A 208 -12.64 -17.65 -1.41
C ASP A 208 -11.63 -16.55 -1.07
N TRP A 209 -11.00 -15.97 -2.10
CA TRP A 209 -10.06 -14.86 -1.95
C TRP A 209 -10.71 -13.62 -1.36
N THR A 210 -9.96 -12.98 -0.46
CA THR A 210 -10.34 -11.69 0.11
C THR A 210 -10.24 -10.58 -0.93
N ALA A 211 -10.83 -9.41 -0.65
CA ALA A 211 -10.60 -8.22 -1.46
C ALA A 211 -9.11 -7.89 -1.63
N VAL A 212 -8.31 -8.10 -0.58
CA VAL A 212 -6.86 -7.89 -0.59
C VAL A 212 -6.20 -8.83 -1.59
N ASP A 213 -6.57 -10.11 -1.59
CA ASP A 213 -6.00 -11.09 -2.52
C ASP A 213 -6.33 -10.75 -3.98
N TYR A 214 -7.59 -10.42 -4.27
CA TYR A 214 -7.97 -10.02 -5.63
C TYR A 214 -7.25 -8.77 -6.10
N HIS A 215 -7.13 -7.76 -5.24
CA HIS A 215 -6.40 -6.54 -5.57
C HIS A 215 -4.93 -6.84 -5.83
N HIS A 216 -4.27 -7.57 -4.93
CA HIS A 216 -2.86 -7.89 -5.04
C HIS A 216 -2.55 -8.75 -6.26
N ASN A 217 -3.36 -9.78 -6.54
CA ASN A 217 -3.19 -10.59 -7.74
C ASN A 217 -3.31 -9.75 -9.02
N ALA A 218 -4.31 -8.85 -9.10
CA ALA A 218 -4.49 -7.99 -10.26
C ALA A 218 -3.35 -6.98 -10.46
N ALA A 219 -2.85 -6.41 -9.36
CA ALA A 219 -1.73 -5.48 -9.39
C ALA A 219 -0.40 -6.17 -9.75
N LEU A 220 -0.13 -7.35 -9.19
CA LEU A 220 1.07 -8.15 -9.52
C LEU A 220 1.09 -8.61 -10.98
N ALA A 221 -0.09 -8.84 -11.58
CA ALA A 221 -0.19 -9.19 -13.00
C ALA A 221 0.33 -8.10 -13.95
N LYS A 222 0.46 -6.85 -13.49
CA LYS A 222 1.01 -5.73 -14.26
C LYS A 222 2.52 -5.57 -14.08
N ALA A 223 3.11 -6.31 -13.16
CA ALA A 223 4.51 -6.17 -12.83
C ALA A 223 5.41 -6.58 -14.00
N LYS A 224 6.53 -5.88 -14.10
CA LYS A 224 7.63 -6.23 -15.00
C LYS A 224 8.77 -6.79 -14.17
N GLU A 225 9.67 -7.50 -14.83
CA GLU A 225 10.89 -7.95 -14.16
C GLU A 225 11.69 -6.76 -13.60
N SER A 226 12.36 -6.98 -12.48
CA SER A 226 13.08 -5.94 -11.73
C SER A 226 12.18 -4.80 -11.21
N ALA A 227 10.92 -5.11 -10.83
CA ALA A 227 10.01 -4.13 -10.23
C ALA A 227 10.59 -3.55 -8.94
N LEU A 228 10.46 -2.23 -8.78
CA LEU A 228 10.90 -1.54 -7.57
C LEU A 228 9.93 -1.82 -6.41
N GLY A 229 10.46 -2.22 -5.26
CA GLY A 229 9.71 -2.35 -4.02
C GLY A 229 10.43 -1.69 -2.84
N TYR A 230 9.67 -1.33 -1.82
CA TYR A 230 10.16 -0.74 -0.59
C TYR A 230 9.72 -1.58 0.59
N VAL A 231 10.65 -1.88 1.49
CA VAL A 231 10.37 -2.72 2.66
C VAL A 231 10.80 -2.07 3.96
N ALA A 232 10.04 -2.31 5.01
CA ALA A 232 10.39 -1.87 6.36
C ALA A 232 9.68 -2.73 7.39
N THR A 233 10.07 -2.58 8.65
CA THR A 233 9.28 -3.06 9.78
C THR A 233 8.81 -1.89 10.63
N PHE A 234 7.64 -2.02 11.24
CA PHE A 234 7.14 -1.06 12.21
C PHE A 234 6.33 -1.78 13.30
N LYS A 235 5.96 -1.08 14.37
CA LYS A 235 5.04 -1.60 15.37
C LYS A 235 3.66 -0.99 15.14
N SER A 236 2.63 -1.82 15.08
CA SER A 236 1.24 -1.34 15.09
C SER A 236 0.90 -0.70 16.44
N ASP A 237 -0.26 -0.04 16.52
CA ASP A 237 -0.75 0.58 17.77
C ASP A 237 -0.91 -0.45 18.91
N HIS A 238 -1.10 -1.72 18.56
CA HIS A 238 -1.17 -2.83 19.52
C HIS A 238 0.20 -3.41 19.90
N GLY A 239 1.29 -2.83 19.40
CA GLY A 239 2.67 -3.24 19.70
C GLY A 239 3.19 -4.40 18.86
N THR A 240 2.36 -5.02 18.02
CA THR A 240 2.74 -6.10 17.11
C THR A 240 3.69 -5.56 16.04
N ARG A 241 4.85 -6.21 15.88
CA ARG A 241 5.78 -5.88 14.78
C ARG A 241 5.18 -6.39 13.47
N LEU A 242 5.16 -5.55 12.45
CA LEU A 242 4.72 -5.90 11.09
C LEU A 242 5.87 -5.68 10.11
N LEU A 243 5.95 -6.53 9.08
CA LEU A 243 6.69 -6.26 7.85
C LEU A 243 5.76 -5.57 6.87
N VAL A 244 6.25 -4.52 6.22
CA VAL A 244 5.58 -3.89 5.09
C VAL A 244 6.39 -4.08 3.82
N VAL A 245 5.73 -4.44 2.72
CA VAL A 245 6.30 -4.49 1.36
C VAL A 245 5.37 -3.71 0.44
N GLY A 246 5.80 -2.53 -0.02
CA GLY A 246 5.03 -1.67 -0.91
C GLY A 246 5.65 -1.57 -2.29
N PHE A 247 4.81 -1.58 -3.33
CA PHE A 247 5.24 -1.45 -4.72
C PHE A 247 4.62 -0.18 -5.32
N PRO A 248 5.38 0.91 -5.47
CA PRO A 248 4.84 2.20 -5.90
C PRO A 248 4.24 2.21 -7.30
N GLU A 249 4.59 1.23 -8.14
CA GLU A 249 4.19 1.16 -9.56
C GLU A 249 3.13 0.09 -9.83
N LEU A 250 2.68 -0.63 -8.80
CA LEU A 250 1.73 -1.74 -8.93
C LEU A 250 0.40 -1.40 -8.24
N ASP A 251 -0.31 -0.39 -8.78
CA ASP A 251 -1.66 0.01 -8.34
C ASP A 251 -1.84 0.22 -6.82
N GLY A 252 -0.79 0.69 -6.13
CA GLY A 252 -0.83 0.87 -4.68
C GLY A 252 -0.80 -0.41 -3.86
N LEU A 253 -0.34 -1.52 -4.44
CA LEU A 253 -0.14 -2.79 -3.77
C LEU A 253 0.81 -2.62 -2.57
N VAL A 254 0.32 -3.07 -1.42
CA VAL A 254 1.07 -3.08 -0.16
C VAL A 254 0.73 -4.34 0.63
N TRP A 255 1.75 -5.12 0.96
CA TRP A 255 1.63 -6.21 1.90
C TRP A 255 1.93 -5.74 3.32
N LEU A 256 1.04 -6.04 4.25
CA LEU A 256 1.33 -6.03 5.68
C LEU A 256 1.36 -7.46 6.17
N VAL A 257 2.49 -7.87 6.72
CA VAL A 257 2.75 -9.27 7.05
C VAL A 257 3.15 -9.39 8.52
N ASN A 258 2.46 -10.28 9.22
CA ASN A 258 2.78 -10.62 10.61
C ASN A 258 4.03 -11.51 10.67
N PRO A 259 4.85 -11.41 11.74
CA PRO A 259 5.90 -12.37 12.02
C PRO A 259 5.29 -13.76 12.26
N ARG A 260 6.02 -14.78 11.83
CA ARG A 260 5.70 -16.18 12.11
C ARG A 260 6.28 -16.61 13.47
#